data_AF-A0A2A3CJ25-F1
#
_entry.id   AF-A0A2A3CJ25-F1
#
_cell.length_a   1.000
_cell.length_b   1.000
_cell.length_c   1.000
_cell.angle_alpha   90.00
_cell.angle_beta   90.00
_cell.angle_gamma   90.00
#
_symmetry.space_group_name_H-M   'P 1'
#
loop_
_entity.id
_entity.type
_entity.pdbx_description
1 polymer ?
#
loop_
_entity_poly.entity_id
_entity_poly.type
_entity_poly.pdbx_seq_one_letter_code
_entity_poly.pdbx_strand_id
1 'polypeptide(L)'
;MTSQETELTEAYFEHLLKHREAMVELRSDQLTTLDKSILSVSSGALGISIVFMDKIGGGSAGISGYLLASWVCFGAAISANITSYFTGSADAQREIDKLDNCVINSTPYQSGGNLFRGATRLLNVAALVLFIFGVISLAVHAYTSTRTAFNGTTTNSQARTTGNPQPPAATSRP
;
A
#
# COMPACT_ATOMS: atom_id res chain seq x y z
N MET A 1 -57.34 -10.12 1.11
CA MET A 1 -56.17 -9.50 1.73
C MET A 1 -56.64 -8.75 2.96
N THR A 2 -56.26 -9.23 4.13
CA THR A 2 -56.55 -8.60 5.43
C THR A 2 -55.60 -7.42 5.65
N SER A 3 -56.01 -6.36 6.36
CA SER A 3 -55.17 -5.18 6.63
C SER A 3 -53.77 -5.51 7.18
N GLN A 4 -53.66 -6.60 7.95
CA GLN A 4 -52.41 -7.13 8.50
C GLN A 4 -51.43 -7.69 7.45
N GLU A 5 -51.95 -8.23 6.34
CA GLU A 5 -51.16 -8.78 5.23
C GLU A 5 -50.56 -7.66 4.37
N THR A 6 -51.32 -6.57 4.19
CA THR A 6 -50.87 -5.35 3.51
C THR A 6 -49.77 -4.65 4.31
N GLU A 7 -49.94 -4.49 5.62
CA GLU A 7 -48.97 -3.83 6.51
C GLU A 7 -47.63 -4.58 6.56
N LEU A 8 -47.66 -5.93 6.64
CA LEU A 8 -46.46 -6.77 6.59
C LEU A 8 -45.70 -6.63 5.25
N THR A 9 -46.46 -6.49 4.16
CA THR A 9 -45.92 -6.35 2.81
C THR A 9 -45.24 -4.99 2.63
N GLU A 10 -45.89 -3.91 3.08
CA GLU A 10 -45.32 -2.55 3.06
C GLU A 10 -44.03 -2.46 3.89
N ALA A 11 -44.04 -2.98 5.12
CA ALA A 11 -42.85 -2.99 5.99
C ALA A 11 -41.68 -3.79 5.39
N TYR A 12 -41.98 -4.91 4.71
CA TYR A 12 -40.96 -5.70 4.02
C TYR A 12 -40.33 -4.93 2.85
N PHE A 13 -41.15 -4.27 2.01
CA PHE A 13 -40.64 -3.47 0.90
C PHE A 13 -39.84 -2.26 1.38
N GLU A 14 -40.30 -1.59 2.45
CA GLU A 14 -39.55 -0.50 3.08
C GLU A 14 -38.17 -0.97 3.54
N HIS A 15 -38.09 -2.15 4.18
CA HIS A 15 -36.81 -2.73 4.59
C HIS A 15 -35.88 -3.01 3.41
N LEU A 16 -36.40 -3.54 2.28
CA LEU A 16 -35.59 -3.77 1.08
C LEU A 16 -35.06 -2.48 0.46
N LEU A 17 -35.88 -1.43 0.40
CA LEU A 17 -35.48 -0.12 -0.11
C LEU A 17 -34.39 0.50 0.76
N LYS A 18 -34.54 0.42 2.09
CA LYS A 18 -33.52 0.87 3.04
C LYS A 18 -32.21 0.08 2.91
N HIS A 19 -32.30 -1.23 2.70
CA HIS A 19 -31.10 -2.05 2.46
C HIS A 19 -30.41 -1.65 1.16
N ARG A 20 -31.17 -1.40 0.10
CA ARG A 20 -30.65 -0.93 -1.19
C ARG A 20 -29.94 0.41 -1.06
N GLU A 21 -30.55 1.37 -0.36
CA GLU A 21 -29.95 2.68 -0.09
C GLU A 21 -28.60 2.55 0.60
N ALA A 22 -28.52 1.72 1.65
CA ALA A 22 -27.26 1.45 2.36
C ALA A 22 -26.19 0.83 1.44
N MET A 23 -26.57 -0.05 0.50
CA MET A 23 -25.62 -0.62 -0.45
C MET A 23 -25.15 0.39 -1.51
N VAL A 24 -26.02 1.33 -1.91
CA VAL A 24 -25.65 2.44 -2.82
C VAL A 24 -24.65 3.38 -2.14
N GLU A 25 -24.91 3.75 -0.88
CA GLU A 25 -24.00 4.56 -0.08
C GLU A 25 -22.64 3.86 0.08
N LEU A 26 -22.63 2.60 0.49
CA LEU A 26 -21.41 1.80 0.60
C LEU A 26 -20.62 1.78 -0.72
N ARG A 27 -21.29 1.58 -1.86
CA ARG A 27 -20.63 1.58 -3.17
C ARG A 27 -19.97 2.93 -3.46
N SER A 28 -20.69 4.03 -3.21
CA SER A 28 -20.19 5.39 -3.40
C SER A 28 -18.94 5.65 -2.56
N ASP A 29 -18.95 5.22 -1.31
CA ASP A 29 -17.81 5.36 -0.40
C ASP A 29 -16.59 4.56 -0.85
N GLN A 30 -16.79 3.33 -1.33
CA GLN A 30 -15.70 2.49 -1.87
C GLN A 30 -15.03 3.15 -3.09
N LEU A 31 -15.81 3.69 -4.02
CA LEU A 31 -15.29 4.39 -5.21
C LEU A 31 -14.59 5.69 -4.83
N THR A 32 -15.17 6.48 -3.92
CA THR A 32 -14.55 7.70 -3.42
C THR A 32 -13.22 7.41 -2.72
N THR A 33 -13.15 6.32 -1.96
CA THR A 33 -11.94 5.90 -1.26
C THR A 33 -10.89 5.37 -2.23
N LEU A 34 -11.31 4.67 -3.29
CA LEU A 34 -10.46 4.23 -4.39
C LEU A 34 -9.76 5.43 -5.05
N ASP A 35 -10.53 6.45 -5.45
CA ASP A 35 -10.01 7.66 -6.10
C ASP A 35 -9.00 8.39 -5.21
N LYS A 36 -9.33 8.58 -3.93
CA LYS A 36 -8.43 9.18 -2.94
C LYS A 36 -7.14 8.37 -2.77
N SER A 37 -7.25 7.04 -2.77
CA SER A 37 -6.10 6.14 -2.63
C SER A 37 -5.17 6.21 -3.84
N ILE A 38 -5.74 6.21 -5.06
CA ILE A 38 -4.97 6.34 -6.31
C ILE A 38 -4.27 7.70 -6.35
N LEU A 39 -4.98 8.78 -6.01
CA LEU A 39 -4.40 10.12 -5.96
C LEU A 39 -3.24 10.18 -4.95
N SER A 40 -3.46 9.65 -3.74
CA SER A 40 -2.44 9.61 -2.69
C SER A 40 -1.18 8.84 -3.12
N VAL A 41 -1.34 7.65 -3.70
CA VAL A 41 -0.22 6.84 -4.20
C VAL A 41 0.52 7.54 -5.34
N SER A 42 -0.22 8.17 -6.26
CA SER A 42 0.36 8.92 -7.38
C SER A 42 1.17 10.12 -6.89
N SER A 43 0.62 10.89 -5.93
CA SER A 43 1.32 12.01 -5.30
C SER A 43 2.55 11.55 -4.52
N GLY A 44 2.47 10.43 -3.81
CA GLY A 44 3.60 9.83 -3.10
C GLY A 44 4.72 9.39 -4.05
N ALA A 45 4.37 8.68 -5.13
CA ALA A 45 5.32 8.24 -6.15
C ALA A 45 5.99 9.42 -6.86
N LEU A 46 5.23 10.46 -7.18
CA LEU A 46 5.76 11.70 -7.77
C LEU A 46 6.69 12.43 -6.80
N GLY A 47 6.31 12.55 -5.52
CA GLY A 47 7.16 13.14 -4.48
C GLY A 47 8.49 12.41 -4.32
N ILE A 48 8.46 11.08 -4.28
CA ILE A 48 9.68 10.25 -4.26
C ILE A 48 10.50 10.51 -5.53
N SER A 49 9.87 10.53 -6.71
CA SER A 49 10.58 10.76 -7.98
C SER A 49 11.32 12.10 -8.00
N ILE A 50 10.69 13.17 -7.49
CA ILE A 50 11.33 14.50 -7.40
C ILE A 50 12.48 14.50 -6.40
N VAL A 51 12.28 13.94 -5.20
CA VAL A 51 13.33 13.91 -4.14
C VAL A 51 14.56 13.12 -4.59
N PHE A 52 14.37 12.06 -5.36
CA PHE A 52 15.45 11.21 -5.84
C PHE A 52 15.96 11.60 -7.24
N MET A 53 15.42 12.63 -7.88
CA MET A 53 15.82 13.04 -9.23
C MET A 53 17.33 13.27 -9.36
N ASP A 54 17.93 13.95 -8.37
CA ASP A 54 19.38 14.20 -8.34
C ASP A 54 20.21 13.02 -7.82
N LYS A 55 19.59 12.09 -7.08
CA LYS A 55 20.26 10.93 -6.47
C LYS A 55 20.36 9.73 -7.42
N ILE A 56 19.50 9.66 -8.43
CA ILE A 56 19.53 8.61 -9.46
C ILE A 56 20.82 8.72 -10.33
N GLY A 57 21.47 9.88 -10.37
CA GLY A 57 22.63 10.16 -11.22
C GLY A 57 24.03 9.83 -10.65
N GLY A 58 24.17 9.43 -9.38
CA GLY A 58 25.51 9.22 -8.83
C GLY A 58 25.56 8.62 -7.43
N GLY A 59 25.95 7.35 -7.34
CA GLY A 59 26.31 6.68 -6.09
C GLY A 59 25.69 5.30 -5.96
N SER A 60 26.40 4.27 -6.43
CA SER A 60 26.03 2.86 -6.29
C SER A 60 26.18 2.40 -4.83
N ALA A 61 25.26 2.81 -3.95
CA ALA A 61 25.03 2.09 -2.70
C ALA A 61 24.28 0.79 -3.06
N GLY A 62 24.86 -0.37 -2.73
CA GLY A 62 24.26 -1.66 -3.06
C GLY A 62 22.85 -1.80 -2.46
N ILE A 63 21.87 -2.15 -3.29
CA ILE A 63 20.51 -2.45 -2.84
C ILE A 63 20.55 -3.75 -2.02
N SER A 64 20.27 -3.66 -0.73
CA SER A 64 20.16 -4.85 0.13
C SER A 64 18.88 -5.62 -0.19
N GLY A 65 18.94 -6.96 -0.15
CA GLY A 65 17.77 -7.82 -0.37
C GLY A 65 16.60 -7.51 0.58
N TYR A 66 16.88 -7.14 1.84
CA TYR A 66 15.85 -6.74 2.81
C TYR A 66 15.12 -5.45 2.42
N LEU A 67 15.85 -4.49 1.83
CA LEU A 67 15.26 -3.26 1.33
C LEU A 67 14.34 -3.57 0.16
N LEU A 68 14.81 -4.33 -0.84
CA LEU A 68 13.99 -4.71 -2.00
C LEU A 68 12.73 -5.49 -1.57
N ALA A 69 12.87 -6.45 -0.65
CA ALA A 69 11.73 -7.20 -0.11
C ALA A 69 10.70 -6.28 0.54
N SER A 70 11.14 -5.27 1.31
CA SER A 70 10.23 -4.29 1.93
C SER A 70 9.45 -3.48 0.89
N TRP A 71 10.13 -2.99 -0.16
CA TRP A 71 9.50 -2.23 -1.24
C TRP A 71 8.46 -3.05 -1.99
N VAL A 72 8.78 -4.31 -2.34
CA VAL A 72 7.85 -5.22 -3.01
C VAL A 72 6.63 -5.48 -2.11
N CYS A 73 6.83 -5.70 -0.81
CA CYS A 73 5.73 -5.95 0.12
C CYS A 73 4.83 -4.73 0.31
N PHE A 74 5.40 -3.52 0.40
CA PHE A 74 4.61 -2.29 0.46
C PHE A 74 3.84 -2.04 -0.83
N GLY A 75 4.49 -2.20 -1.99
CA GLY A 75 3.82 -2.10 -3.29
C GLY A 75 2.65 -3.08 -3.38
N ALA A 76 2.88 -4.35 -3.03
CA ALA A 76 1.85 -5.39 -3.04
C ALA A 76 0.72 -5.09 -2.02
N ALA A 77 1.03 -4.60 -0.82
CA ALA A 77 0.04 -4.22 0.18
C ALA A 77 -0.84 -3.05 -0.30
N ILE A 78 -0.23 -2.03 -0.91
CA ILE A 78 -0.93 -0.88 -1.49
C ILE A 78 -1.86 -1.35 -2.61
N SER A 79 -1.35 -2.17 -3.54
CA SER A 79 -2.15 -2.72 -4.64
C SER A 79 -3.31 -3.59 -4.13
N ALA A 80 -3.08 -4.42 -3.09
CA ALA A 80 -4.12 -5.24 -2.50
C ALA A 80 -5.23 -4.38 -1.85
N ASN A 81 -4.88 -3.31 -1.13
CA ASN A 81 -5.85 -2.36 -0.58
C ASN A 81 -6.64 -1.63 -1.69
N ILE A 82 -5.96 -1.12 -2.73
CA ILE A 82 -6.64 -0.48 -3.85
C ILE A 82 -7.62 -1.45 -4.54
N THR A 83 -7.18 -2.69 -4.74
CA THR A 83 -8.01 -3.73 -5.36
C THR A 83 -9.19 -4.11 -4.47
N SER A 84 -9.03 -4.08 -3.14
CA SER A 84 -10.12 -4.40 -2.22
C SER A 84 -11.26 -3.39 -2.27
N TYR A 85 -10.97 -2.11 -2.50
CA TYR A 85 -12.00 -1.09 -2.73
C TYR A 85 -12.78 -1.35 -4.01
N PHE A 86 -12.08 -1.72 -5.08
CA PHE A 86 -12.72 -2.09 -6.34
C PHE A 86 -13.64 -3.31 -6.16
N THR A 87 -13.14 -4.40 -5.56
CA THR A 87 -13.95 -5.61 -5.33
C THR A 87 -15.08 -5.35 -4.33
N GLY A 88 -14.90 -4.45 -3.36
CA GLY A 88 -15.95 -4.00 -2.45
C GLY A 88 -17.07 -3.27 -3.18
N SER A 89 -16.74 -2.36 -4.10
CA SER A 89 -17.73 -1.67 -4.93
C SER A 89 -18.51 -2.63 -5.85
N ALA A 90 -17.83 -3.66 -6.37
CA ALA A 90 -18.44 -4.71 -7.19
C ALA A 90 -19.32 -5.66 -6.36
N ASP A 91 -18.96 -5.90 -5.09
CA ASP A 91 -19.84 -6.63 -4.15
C ASP A 91 -21.13 -5.86 -3.92
N ALA A 92 -21.01 -4.57 -3.61
CA ALA A 92 -22.16 -3.71 -3.37
C ALA A 92 -23.07 -3.60 -4.61
N GLN A 93 -22.50 -3.46 -5.80
CA GLN A 93 -23.28 -3.40 -7.04
C GLN A 93 -24.10 -4.68 -7.26
N ARG A 94 -23.49 -5.86 -7.11
CA ARG A 94 -24.22 -7.12 -7.26
C ARG A 94 -25.35 -7.26 -6.25
N GLU A 95 -25.18 -6.73 -5.05
CA GLU A 95 -26.21 -6.76 -4.03
C GLU A 95 -27.38 -5.82 -4.36
N ILE A 96 -27.09 -4.63 -4.89
CA ILE A 96 -28.11 -3.71 -5.43
C ILE A 96 -28.89 -4.39 -6.55
N ASP A 97 -28.21 -5.05 -7.49
CA ASP A 97 -28.87 -5.75 -8.60
C ASP A 97 -29.81 -6.85 -8.10
N LYS A 98 -29.43 -7.60 -7.05
CA LYS A 98 -30.33 -8.59 -6.42
C LYS A 98 -31.55 -7.93 -5.81
N LEU A 99 -31.36 -6.83 -5.07
CA LEU A 99 -32.45 -6.10 -4.43
C LEU A 99 -33.43 -5.53 -5.46
N ASP A 100 -32.91 -4.92 -6.52
CA ASP A 100 -33.73 -4.40 -7.62
C ASP A 100 -34.54 -5.51 -8.29
N ASN A 101 -33.93 -6.67 -8.53
CA ASN A 101 -34.67 -7.82 -9.07
C ASN A 101 -35.76 -8.32 -8.12
N CYS A 102 -35.55 -8.28 -6.80
CA CYS A 102 -36.56 -8.71 -5.82
C CYS A 102 -37.75 -7.73 -5.80
N VAL A 103 -37.48 -6.43 -5.83
CA VAL A 103 -38.53 -5.40 -5.84
C VAL A 103 -39.33 -5.43 -7.16
N ILE A 104 -38.65 -5.52 -8.30
CA ILE A 104 -39.32 -5.53 -9.63
C ILE A 104 -40.15 -6.78 -9.85
N ASN A 105 -39.60 -7.96 -9.50
CA ASN A 105 -40.27 -9.24 -9.76
C ASN A 105 -41.15 -9.72 -8.60
N SER A 106 -41.23 -8.95 -7.50
CA SER A 106 -41.92 -9.35 -6.26
C SER A 106 -41.50 -10.73 -5.75
N THR A 107 -40.22 -11.07 -5.91
CA THR A 107 -39.64 -12.34 -5.44
C THR A 107 -39.05 -12.20 -4.05
N PRO A 108 -39.03 -13.27 -3.24
CA PRO A 108 -38.39 -13.25 -1.94
C PRO A 108 -36.89 -13.00 -2.10
N TYR A 109 -36.35 -12.12 -1.25
CA TYR A 109 -34.94 -11.81 -1.26
C TYR A 109 -34.10 -13.04 -0.86
N GLN A 110 -33.20 -13.43 -1.74
CA GLN A 110 -32.25 -14.51 -1.49
C GLN A 110 -30.89 -13.94 -1.13
N SER A 111 -30.56 -14.02 0.16
CA SER A 111 -29.22 -13.70 0.63
C SER A 111 -28.24 -14.80 0.19
N GLY A 112 -27.68 -14.63 -1.01
CA GLY A 112 -26.65 -15.49 -1.56
C GLY A 112 -25.26 -14.84 -1.45
N GLY A 113 -24.26 -15.63 -1.05
CA GLY A 113 -22.87 -15.19 -1.01
C GLY A 113 -22.35 -14.73 -2.38
N ASN A 114 -21.51 -13.70 -2.39
CA ASN A 114 -20.88 -13.19 -3.60
C ASN A 114 -19.37 -13.46 -3.55
N LEU A 115 -18.80 -13.89 -4.68
CA LEU A 115 -17.36 -14.13 -4.82
C LEU A 115 -16.54 -12.87 -4.50
N PHE A 116 -17.06 -11.69 -4.83
CA PHE A 116 -16.40 -10.41 -4.52
C PHE A 116 -16.27 -10.16 -3.03
N ARG A 117 -17.25 -10.56 -2.21
CA ARG A 117 -17.15 -10.47 -0.74
C ARG A 117 -15.99 -11.28 -0.19
N GLY A 118 -15.82 -12.50 -0.71
CA GLY A 118 -14.69 -13.37 -0.37
C GLY A 118 -13.35 -12.75 -0.80
N ALA A 119 -13.29 -12.24 -2.04
CA ALA A 119 -12.11 -11.58 -2.58
C ALA A 119 -11.70 -10.34 -1.76
N THR A 120 -12.65 -9.45 -1.45
CA THR A 120 -12.40 -8.24 -0.64
C THR A 120 -11.85 -8.60 0.74
N ARG A 121 -12.42 -9.62 1.40
CA ARG A 121 -11.92 -10.08 2.70
C ARG A 121 -10.50 -10.62 2.61
N LEU A 122 -10.21 -11.45 1.59
CA LEU A 122 -8.88 -12.00 1.36
C LEU A 122 -7.85 -10.90 1.08
N LEU A 123 -8.19 -9.95 0.19
CA LEU A 123 -7.32 -8.83 -0.18
C LEU A 123 -6.98 -7.95 1.01
N ASN A 124 -7.95 -7.64 1.88
CA ASN A 124 -7.69 -6.85 3.09
C ASN A 124 -6.77 -7.56 4.09
N VAL A 125 -6.97 -8.87 4.29
CA VAL A 125 -6.08 -9.67 5.16
C VAL A 125 -4.68 -9.76 4.55
N ALA A 126 -4.58 -10.02 3.24
CA ALA A 126 -3.32 -10.07 2.52
C ALA A 126 -2.56 -8.74 2.60
N ALA A 127 -3.26 -7.61 2.41
CA ALA A 127 -2.69 -6.28 2.52
C ALA A 127 -2.09 -6.02 3.91
N LEU A 128 -2.81 -6.40 4.97
CA LEU A 128 -2.33 -6.27 6.35
C LEU A 128 -1.06 -7.11 6.59
N VAL A 129 -1.07 -8.38 6.18
CA VAL A 129 0.08 -9.28 6.36
C VAL A 129 1.30 -8.78 5.59
N LEU A 130 1.12 -8.39 4.33
CA LEU A 130 2.19 -7.83 3.49
C LEU A 130 2.76 -6.54 4.08
N PHE A 131 1.90 -5.67 4.60
CA PHE A 131 2.32 -4.44 5.26
C PHE A 131 3.22 -4.72 6.47
N ILE A 132 2.80 -5.61 7.37
CA ILE A 132 3.58 -5.98 8.56
C ILE A 132 4.94 -6.57 8.15
N PHE A 133 4.95 -7.49 7.19
CA PHE A 133 6.19 -8.10 6.70
C PHE A 133 7.13 -7.07 6.05
N GLY A 134 6.56 -6.09 5.31
CA GLY A 134 7.29 -4.96 4.76
C GLY A 134 7.95 -4.10 5.84
N VAL A 135 7.21 -3.75 6.90
CA VAL A 135 7.73 -2.97 8.05
C VAL A 135 8.87 -3.71 8.75
N ILE A 136 8.72 -5.00 9.02
CA ILE A 136 9.76 -5.82 9.66
C ILE A 136 11.02 -5.85 8.78
N SER A 137 10.87 -6.09 7.48
CA SER A 137 12.00 -6.13 6.54
C SER A 137 12.73 -4.80 6.46
N LEU A 138 11.99 -3.68 6.45
CA LEU A 138 12.59 -2.34 6.45
C LEU A 138 13.33 -2.06 7.76
N ALA A 139 12.77 -2.44 8.91
CA ALA A 139 13.41 -2.26 10.21
C ALA A 139 14.73 -3.05 10.31
N VAL A 140 14.73 -4.30 9.83
CA VAL A 140 15.95 -5.13 9.76
C VAL A 140 16.99 -4.50 8.84
N HIS A 141 16.58 -3.99 7.68
CA HIS A 141 17.48 -3.27 6.78
C HIS A 141 18.08 -2.03 7.45
N ALA A 142 17.26 -1.18 8.07
CA ALA A 142 17.73 0.02 8.76
C ALA A 142 18.74 -0.32 9.87
N TYR A 143 18.43 -1.32 10.69
CA TYR A 143 19.31 -1.79 11.76
C TYR A 143 20.67 -2.29 11.24
N THR A 144 20.67 -3.11 10.19
CA THR A 144 21.89 -3.68 9.61
C THR A 144 22.73 -2.62 8.88
N SER A 145 22.08 -1.71 8.15
CA SER A 145 22.74 -0.60 7.47
C SER A 145 23.42 0.36 8.45
N THR A 146 22.75 0.75 9.53
CA THR A 146 23.35 1.63 10.56
C THR A 146 24.49 0.95 11.32
N ARG A 147 24.39 -0.35 11.63
CA ARG A 147 25.48 -1.10 12.27
C ARG A 147 26.73 -1.21 11.39
N THR A 148 26.54 -1.45 10.09
CA THR A 148 27.65 -1.58 9.14
C THR A 148 28.38 -0.24 8.98
N ALA A 149 27.64 0.87 8.97
CA ALA A 149 28.22 2.22 8.92
C ALA A 149 29.04 2.56 10.18
N PHE A 150 28.57 2.19 11.37
CA PHE A 150 29.29 2.44 12.62
C PHE A 150 30.63 1.69 12.72
N ASN A 151 30.66 0.42 12.32
CA ASN A 151 31.85 -0.42 12.40
C ASN A 151 32.94 -0.10 11.36
N GLY A 152 32.63 0.70 10.33
CA GLY A 152 33.58 1.09 9.28
C GLY A 152 34.50 2.27 9.64
N THR A 153 34.34 2.88 10.82
CA THR A 153 34.98 4.16 11.16
C THR A 153 36.33 4.04 11.89
N THR A 154 36.95 2.86 12.00
CA THR A 154 38.15 2.67 12.86
C THR A 154 39.38 2.08 12.18
N THR A 155 39.64 2.36 10.89
CA THR A 155 40.98 2.09 10.33
C THR A 155 41.33 3.03 9.18
N ASN A 156 41.64 4.29 9.49
CA ASN A 156 42.51 5.09 8.62
C ASN A 156 43.42 5.99 9.46
N SER A 157 44.23 5.37 10.31
CA SER A 157 45.50 5.96 10.74
C SER A 157 46.51 5.73 9.61
N GLN A 158 46.36 6.45 8.51
CA GLN A 158 47.44 6.50 7.53
C GLN A 158 48.60 7.28 8.16
N ALA A 159 49.70 6.56 8.34
CA ALA A 159 50.93 7.01 8.93
C ALA A 159 51.43 8.30 8.25
N ARG A 160 51.69 9.31 9.09
CA ARG A 160 52.47 10.50 8.76
C ARG A 160 53.86 10.07 8.29
N THR A 161 54.08 9.93 6.98
CA THR A 161 55.43 9.88 6.40
C THR A 161 56.06 11.26 6.54
N THR A 162 56.86 11.44 7.59
CA THR A 162 57.81 12.55 7.73
C THR A 162 58.94 12.38 6.72
N GLY A 163 58.72 12.82 5.49
CA GLY A 163 59.77 13.01 4.49
C GLY A 163 60.41 14.39 4.70
N ASN A 164 61.52 14.43 5.43
CA ASN A 164 62.34 15.62 5.62
C ASN A 164 62.97 16.01 4.25
N PRO A 165 62.85 17.27 3.77
CA PRO A 165 63.58 17.68 2.58
C PRO A 165 65.08 17.80 2.91
N GLN A 166 65.88 16.95 2.29
CA GLN A 166 67.33 16.96 2.36
C GLN A 166 67.87 18.25 1.69
N PRO A 167 68.76 19.03 2.33
CA PRO A 167 69.34 20.22 1.71
C PRO A 167 70.35 19.84 0.61
N PRO A 168 70.42 20.60 -0.50
CA PRO A 168 71.36 20.33 -1.58
C PRO A 168 72.82 20.52 -1.13
N ALA A 169 73.66 19.55 -1.49
CA ALA A 169 75.09 19.55 -1.24
C ALA A 169 75.77 20.72 -1.98
N ALA A 170 76.58 21.48 -1.25
CA ALA A 170 77.47 22.50 -1.81
C ALA A 170 78.61 21.81 -2.56
N THR A 171 78.66 21.96 -3.89
CA THR A 171 79.83 21.57 -4.68
C THR A 171 80.73 22.78 -4.85
N SER A 172 81.88 22.74 -4.18
CA SER A 172 82.99 23.67 -4.33
C SER A 172 83.67 23.53 -5.70
N ARG A 173 84.08 24.68 -6.22
CA ARG A 173 84.99 25.00 -7.35
C ARG A 173 86.16 24.02 -7.59
N PRO A 174 86.76 24.07 -8.79
CA PRO A 174 87.92 24.97 -9.00
C PRO A 174 87.61 26.23 -9.81
#